data_AF-A0AAP9NAU6-F1
#
_entry.id   AF-A0AAP9NAU6-F1
#
_cell.length_a   1.000
_cell.length_b   1.000
_cell.length_c   1.000
_cell.angle_alpha   90.00
_cell.angle_beta   90.00
_cell.angle_gamma   90.00
#
_symmetry.space_group_name_H-M   'P 1'
#
loop_
_entity.id
_entity.type
_entity.pdbx_description
1 polymer ?
#
loop_
_entity_poly.entity_id
_entity_poly.type
_entity_poly.pdbx_seq_one_letter_code
_entity_poly.pdbx_strand_id
1 'polypeptide(L)'
;MSRDIEEIRRKIYAQQGNDFVFPAIVRKVDEAEFTCQVERDGPVDYFDVRLRALANPDLKGFAFIPKVGSMVLVCRIGESNELFVCQYTEIDKVFLTTGDVSLTVDKETIRLSKADKVAATIDAGSLTLRVEQATVRVTTNGVTLSRGNSGLKKTLDDLITAIRKLTVTTGVGPSGPPVNMADFVKIQQDLNNYLEE
;
A
#
# COMPACT_ATOMS: atom_id res chain seq x y z
N MET A 1 1.93 -53.94 17.97
CA MET A 1 2.24 -53.09 19.15
C MET A 1 2.50 -51.65 18.68
N SER A 2 1.53 -50.99 18.03
CA SER A 2 1.76 -49.68 17.39
C SER A 2 0.49 -48.82 17.26
N ARG A 3 -0.67 -49.37 16.86
CA ARG A 3 -1.93 -48.60 16.79
C ARG A 3 -2.55 -48.30 18.15
N ASP A 4 -2.51 -49.26 19.08
CA ASP A 4 -3.16 -49.09 20.39
C ASP A 4 -2.47 -48.02 21.25
N ILE A 5 -1.14 -47.88 21.13
CA ILE A 5 -0.38 -46.84 21.84
C ILE A 5 -0.66 -45.45 21.25
N GLU A 6 -0.80 -45.34 19.92
CA GLU A 6 -1.20 -44.10 19.26
C GLU A 6 -2.65 -43.70 19.60
N GLU A 7 -3.56 -44.67 19.66
CA GLU A 7 -4.95 -44.43 20.05
C GLU A 7 -5.07 -44.02 21.53
N ILE A 8 -4.30 -44.67 22.41
CA ILE A 8 -4.23 -44.31 23.83
C ILE A 8 -3.64 -42.91 23.99
N ARG A 9 -2.55 -42.58 23.28
CA ARG A 9 -1.99 -41.21 23.26
C ARG A 9 -3.03 -40.20 22.76
N ARG A 10 -3.70 -40.47 21.64
CA ARG A 10 -4.74 -39.60 21.09
C ARG A 10 -5.91 -39.38 22.07
N LYS A 11 -6.35 -40.42 22.77
CA LYS A 11 -7.41 -40.34 23.79
C LYS A 11 -6.96 -39.57 25.04
N ILE A 12 -5.70 -39.71 25.46
CA ILE A 12 -5.11 -38.93 26.57
C ILE A 12 -5.01 -37.44 26.20
N TYR A 13 -4.54 -37.12 24.98
CA TYR A 13 -4.52 -35.74 24.49
C TYR A 13 -5.92 -35.15 24.35
N ALA A 14 -6.91 -35.95 23.92
CA ALA A 14 -8.31 -35.52 23.84
C ALA A 14 -8.96 -35.28 25.22
N GLN A 15 -8.52 -35.99 26.26
CA GLN A 15 -9.02 -35.81 27.63
C GLN A 15 -8.41 -34.62 28.38
N GLN A 16 -7.28 -34.08 27.93
CA GLN A 16 -6.63 -32.92 28.56
C GLN A 16 -7.21 -31.55 28.15
N GLY A 17 -8.23 -31.50 27.29
CA GLY A 17 -9.09 -30.32 27.13
C GLY A 17 -8.44 -29.04 26.56
N ASN A 18 -7.18 -29.09 26.13
CA ASN A 18 -6.53 -27.95 25.50
C ASN A 18 -6.69 -28.05 23.98
N ASP A 19 -7.77 -27.48 23.45
CA ASP A 19 -7.80 -27.12 22.03
C ASP A 19 -6.68 -26.11 21.78
N PHE A 20 -5.56 -26.58 21.23
CA PHE A 20 -4.44 -25.71 20.87
C PHE A 20 -4.81 -24.78 19.72
N VAL A 21 -5.66 -25.26 18.80
CA VAL A 21 -6.15 -24.51 17.64
C VAL A 21 -7.63 -24.78 17.44
N PHE A 22 -8.45 -23.74 17.29
CA PHE A 22 -9.88 -23.86 17.05
C PHE A 22 -10.38 -22.87 15.98
N PRO A 23 -11.44 -23.22 15.23
CA PRO A 23 -12.07 -22.29 14.30
C PRO A 23 -12.91 -21.23 15.05
N ALA A 24 -12.90 -19.99 14.56
CA ALA A 24 -13.72 -18.91 15.08
C ALA A 24 -14.11 -17.94 13.94
N ILE A 25 -15.21 -17.22 14.12
CA ILE A 25 -15.71 -16.21 13.16
C ILE A 25 -15.25 -14.83 13.61
N VAL A 26 -14.67 -14.04 12.71
CA VAL A 26 -14.25 -12.67 13.01
C VAL A 26 -15.46 -11.76 13.16
N ARG A 27 -15.57 -11.08 14.31
CA ARG A 27 -16.64 -10.12 14.60
C ARG A 27 -16.20 -8.67 14.43
N LYS A 28 -14.94 -8.36 14.77
CA LYS A 28 -14.38 -7.02 14.69
C LYS A 28 -12.87 -7.09 14.50
N VAL A 29 -12.28 -6.09 13.84
CA VAL A 29 -10.84 -5.92 13.70
C VAL A 29 -10.44 -4.52 14.18
N ASP A 30 -9.35 -4.45 14.93
CA ASP A 30 -8.63 -3.22 15.24
C ASP A 30 -7.33 -3.17 14.42
N GLU A 31 -7.28 -2.30 13.42
CA GLU A 31 -6.11 -2.15 12.55
C GLU A 31 -4.97 -1.35 13.21
N ALA A 32 -5.24 -0.57 14.26
CA ALA A 32 -4.20 0.19 14.95
C ALA A 32 -3.35 -0.75 15.82
N GLU A 33 -4.03 -1.60 16.59
CA GLU A 33 -3.39 -2.55 17.50
C GLU A 33 -3.04 -3.89 16.84
N PHE A 34 -3.51 -4.11 15.60
CA PHE A 34 -3.41 -5.39 14.89
C PHE A 34 -4.00 -6.55 15.72
N THR A 35 -5.22 -6.35 16.20
CA THR A 35 -5.99 -7.37 16.93
C THR A 35 -7.36 -7.58 16.30
N CYS A 36 -8.02 -8.68 16.65
CA CYS A 36 -9.40 -8.92 16.28
C CYS A 36 -10.20 -9.55 17.42
N GLN A 37 -11.52 -9.45 17.30
CA GLN A 37 -12.48 -10.13 18.15
C GLN A 37 -13.07 -11.29 17.35
N VAL A 38 -13.12 -12.47 17.95
CA VAL A 38 -13.59 -13.69 17.29
C VAL A 38 -14.56 -14.45 18.18
N GLU A 39 -15.55 -15.08 17.57
CA GLU A 39 -16.57 -15.86 18.26
C GLU A 39 -16.44 -17.34 17.90
N ARG A 40 -16.51 -18.24 18.89
CA ARG A 40 -16.51 -19.69 18.71
C ARG A 40 -17.86 -20.25 19.10
N ASP A 41 -18.54 -20.93 18.17
CA ASP A 41 -19.79 -21.72 18.33
C ASP A 41 -20.51 -21.55 19.67
N GLY A 42 -21.07 -20.36 19.92
CA GLY A 42 -21.69 -19.99 21.20
C GLY A 42 -21.47 -18.52 21.59
N PRO A 43 -21.84 -18.12 22.82
CA PRO A 43 -21.78 -16.72 23.28
C PRO A 43 -20.40 -16.28 23.80
N VAL A 44 -19.34 -17.02 23.45
CA VAL A 44 -17.99 -16.74 23.96
C VAL A 44 -17.22 -15.94 22.92
N ASP A 45 -17.11 -14.65 23.19
CA ASP A 45 -16.23 -13.75 22.45
C ASP A 45 -14.82 -13.81 23.01
N TYR A 46 -13.84 -13.95 22.12
CA TYR A 46 -12.44 -13.77 22.42
C TYR A 46 -12.01 -12.39 21.93
N PHE A 47 -11.46 -11.61 22.86
CA PHE A 47 -10.96 -10.26 22.63
C PHE A 47 -9.45 -10.28 22.45
N ASP A 48 -8.92 -9.21 21.86
CA ASP A 48 -7.48 -8.96 21.73
C ASP A 48 -6.69 -10.11 21.06
N VAL A 49 -7.33 -10.85 20.15
CA VAL A 49 -6.68 -11.92 19.40
C VAL A 49 -5.69 -11.30 18.43
N ARG A 50 -4.41 -11.66 18.56
CA ARG A 50 -3.32 -11.01 17.84
C ARG A 50 -3.28 -11.38 16.37
N LEU A 51 -3.04 -10.39 15.51
CA LEU A 51 -2.73 -10.54 14.08
C LEU A 51 -1.23 -10.42 13.80
N ARG A 52 -0.43 -10.12 14.83
CA ARG A 52 1.03 -10.05 14.83
C ARG A 52 1.60 -10.84 16.02
N ALA A 53 2.91 -11.05 16.02
CA ALA A 53 3.59 -11.72 17.13
C ALA A 53 3.36 -11.00 18.49
N LEU A 54 3.26 -9.67 18.46
CA LEU A 54 2.98 -8.82 19.61
C LEU A 54 1.91 -7.80 19.23
N ALA A 55 0.93 -7.57 20.12
CA ALA A 55 -0.02 -6.47 20.02
C ALA A 55 0.68 -5.20 20.49
N ASN A 56 1.42 -4.57 19.58
CA ASN A 56 2.12 -3.32 19.81
C ASN A 56 2.13 -2.53 18.50
N PRO A 57 1.49 -1.34 18.47
CA PRO A 57 1.34 -0.54 17.26
C PRO A 57 2.68 0.01 16.72
N ASP A 58 3.68 0.16 17.60
CA ASP A 58 4.99 0.71 17.25
C ASP A 58 5.89 -0.31 16.55
N LEU A 59 5.56 -1.61 16.65
CA LEU A 59 6.36 -2.65 16.05
C LEU A 59 6.12 -2.77 14.56
N LYS A 60 7.22 -2.88 13.81
CA LYS A 60 7.21 -3.20 12.39
C LYS A 60 7.01 -4.71 12.19
N GLY A 61 6.47 -5.08 11.04
CA GLY A 61 6.24 -6.46 10.68
C GLY A 61 5.20 -6.62 9.58
N PHE A 62 4.76 -7.85 9.40
CA PHE A 62 3.68 -8.19 8.48
C PHE A 62 2.40 -8.52 9.25
N ALA A 63 1.25 -8.17 8.70
CA ALA A 63 -0.05 -8.53 9.23
C ALA A 63 -1.06 -8.74 8.10
N PHE A 64 -1.98 -9.67 8.35
CA PHE A 64 -3.17 -9.89 7.53
C PHE A 64 -4.38 -9.43 8.32
N ILE A 65 -5.19 -8.57 7.72
CA ILE A 65 -6.45 -8.12 8.29
C ILE A 65 -7.55 -9.07 7.80
N PRO A 66 -8.06 -9.96 8.67
CA PRO A 66 -9.10 -10.88 8.27
C PRO A 66 -10.38 -10.12 7.92
N LYS A 67 -11.13 -10.63 6.95
CA LYS A 67 -12.44 -10.07 6.63
C LYS A 67 -13.43 -10.33 7.76
N VAL A 68 -14.20 -9.32 8.17
CA VAL A 68 -15.27 -9.51 9.16
C VAL A 68 -16.31 -10.50 8.64
N GLY A 69 -16.73 -11.44 9.49
CA GLY A 69 -17.61 -12.54 9.14
C GLY A 69 -16.92 -13.74 8.49
N SER A 70 -15.62 -13.65 8.20
CA SER A 70 -14.83 -14.79 7.72
C SER A 70 -14.43 -15.71 8.89
N MET A 71 -14.15 -16.97 8.56
CA MET A 71 -13.63 -17.94 9.51
C MET A 71 -12.11 -17.85 9.58
N VAL A 72 -11.55 -17.95 10.78
CA VAL A 72 -10.11 -18.00 11.04
C VAL A 72 -9.79 -19.19 11.94
N LEU A 73 -8.55 -19.68 11.90
CA LEU A 73 -8.04 -20.59 12.93
C LEU A 73 -7.29 -19.78 13.97
N VAL A 74 -7.62 -20.00 15.23
CA VAL A 74 -7.08 -19.28 16.38
C VAL A 74 -6.31 -20.26 17.24
N CYS A 75 -5.11 -19.87 17.65
CA CYS A 75 -4.22 -20.68 18.47
C CYS A 75 -3.93 -20.00 19.81
N ARG A 76 -3.82 -20.79 20.87
CA ARG A 76 -3.44 -20.32 22.21
C ARG A 76 -1.92 -20.29 22.39
N ILE A 77 -1.42 -19.22 23.00
CA ILE A 77 0.00 -19.08 23.33
C ILE A 77 0.27 -19.76 24.68
N GLY A 78 0.85 -20.96 24.65
CA GLY A 78 1.18 -21.72 25.85
C GLY A 78 -0.04 -21.95 26.76
N GLU A 79 0.17 -21.78 28.07
CA GLU A 79 -0.89 -21.88 29.09
C GLU A 79 -1.52 -20.52 29.45
N SER A 80 -1.42 -19.52 28.55
CA SER A 80 -1.95 -18.17 28.78
C SER A 80 -3.36 -17.99 28.21
N ASN A 81 -3.96 -16.82 28.47
CA ASN A 81 -5.19 -16.36 27.82
C ASN A 81 -4.95 -15.64 26.50
N GLU A 82 -3.70 -15.55 26.04
CA GLU A 82 -3.35 -14.88 24.81
C GLU A 82 -3.60 -15.78 23.61
N LEU A 83 -4.20 -15.21 22.57
CA LEU A 83 -4.59 -15.89 21.35
C LEU A 83 -4.01 -15.17 20.14
N PHE A 84 -3.74 -15.91 19.07
CA PHE A 84 -3.36 -15.33 17.78
C PHE A 84 -4.05 -16.08 16.63
N VAL A 85 -4.27 -15.37 15.52
CA VAL A 85 -4.76 -16.00 14.29
C VAL A 85 -3.61 -16.69 13.58
N CYS A 86 -3.73 -17.99 13.33
CA CYS A 86 -2.70 -18.78 12.64
C CYS A 86 -3.03 -19.08 11.17
N GLN A 87 -4.31 -19.04 10.78
CA GLN A 87 -4.77 -19.21 9.39
C GLN A 87 -6.00 -18.36 9.10
N TYR A 88 -6.15 -17.96 7.84
CA TYR A 88 -7.18 -17.05 7.34
C TYR A 88 -7.94 -17.71 6.18
N THR A 89 -9.26 -17.53 6.11
CA THR A 89 -10.05 -17.91 4.91
C THR A 89 -10.12 -16.77 3.90
N GLU A 90 -10.43 -15.56 4.37
CA GLU A 90 -10.49 -14.33 3.57
C GLU A 90 -9.79 -13.18 4.30
N ILE A 91 -9.12 -12.31 3.53
CA ILE A 91 -8.33 -11.18 4.03
C ILE A 91 -8.76 -9.93 3.26
N ASP A 92 -9.04 -8.84 3.97
CA ASP A 92 -9.40 -7.56 3.34
C ASP A 92 -8.18 -6.67 3.08
N LYS A 93 -7.15 -6.78 3.93
CA LYS A 93 -5.96 -5.92 3.86
C LYS A 93 -4.69 -6.64 4.28
N VAL A 94 -3.58 -6.31 3.64
CA VAL A 94 -2.24 -6.80 3.97
C VAL A 94 -1.36 -5.61 4.28
N PHE A 95 -0.62 -5.72 5.37
CA PHE A 95 0.43 -4.77 5.74
C PHE A 95 1.77 -5.47 5.81
N LEU A 96 2.80 -4.85 5.26
CA LEU A 96 4.20 -5.21 5.48
C LEU A 96 4.99 -3.94 5.73
N THR A 97 5.66 -3.88 6.88
CA THR A 97 6.44 -2.73 7.31
C THR A 97 7.82 -3.19 7.78
N THR A 98 8.88 -2.55 7.30
CA THR A 98 10.27 -2.87 7.67
C THR A 98 11.15 -1.63 7.53
N GLY A 99 11.73 -1.17 8.65
CA GLY A 99 12.43 0.11 8.69
C GLY A 99 11.54 1.23 8.10
N ASP A 100 12.05 1.88 7.06
CA ASP A 100 11.36 2.97 6.35
C ASP A 100 10.47 2.50 5.19
N VAL A 101 10.39 1.20 4.92
CA VAL A 101 9.58 0.65 3.82
C VAL A 101 8.21 0.23 4.35
N SER A 102 7.15 0.60 3.64
CA SER A 102 5.79 0.10 3.88
C SER A 102 5.14 -0.38 2.59
N LEU A 103 4.44 -1.51 2.66
CA LEU A 103 3.59 -2.06 1.62
C LEU A 103 2.20 -2.29 2.23
N THR A 104 1.18 -1.70 1.62
CA THR A 104 -0.22 -1.87 1.98
C THR A 104 -0.98 -2.34 0.75
N VAL A 105 -1.75 -3.41 0.89
CA VAL A 105 -2.64 -3.92 -0.16
C VAL A 105 -4.04 -4.01 0.43
N ASP A 106 -5.00 -3.33 -0.18
CA ASP A 106 -6.42 -3.46 0.15
C ASP A 106 -7.24 -3.61 -1.14
N LYS A 107 -8.57 -3.69 -0.99
CA LYS A 107 -9.51 -3.82 -2.10
C LYS A 107 -9.41 -2.68 -3.13
N GLU A 108 -9.04 -1.49 -2.69
CA GLU A 108 -9.06 -0.29 -3.53
C GLU A 108 -7.69 0.00 -4.14
N THR A 109 -6.62 -0.31 -3.42
CA THR A 109 -5.29 0.17 -3.73
C THR A 109 -4.15 -0.77 -3.32
N ILE A 110 -3.07 -0.68 -4.08
CA ILE A 110 -1.75 -1.23 -3.71
C ILE A 110 -0.81 -0.05 -3.52
N ARG A 111 -0.24 0.11 -2.33
CA ARG A 111 0.66 1.22 -1.98
C ARG A 111 1.99 0.69 -1.48
N LEU A 112 3.07 1.13 -2.09
CA LEU A 112 4.45 0.95 -1.62
C LEU A 112 5.03 2.32 -1.29
N SER A 113 5.65 2.48 -0.13
CA SER A 113 6.38 3.70 0.23
C SER A 113 7.75 3.41 0.87
N LYS A 114 8.67 4.36 0.72
CA LYS A 114 9.97 4.37 1.38
C LYS A 114 10.27 5.77 1.94
N ALA A 115 10.39 5.87 3.26
CA ALA A 115 10.74 7.08 4.00
C ALA A 115 9.90 8.32 3.64
N ASP A 116 8.64 8.13 3.26
CA ASP A 116 7.71 9.16 2.72
C ASP A 116 8.20 9.95 1.48
N LYS A 117 9.41 9.65 1.00
CA LYS A 117 10.04 10.27 -0.17
C LYS A 117 9.61 9.57 -1.45
N VAL A 118 9.68 8.24 -1.46
CA VAL A 118 9.33 7.43 -2.63
C VAL A 118 8.00 6.76 -2.38
N ALA A 119 7.08 6.82 -3.34
CA ALA A 119 5.82 6.10 -3.30
C ALA A 119 5.43 5.55 -4.68
N ALA A 120 4.89 4.34 -4.70
CA ALA A 120 4.18 3.77 -5.83
C ALA A 120 2.76 3.42 -5.39
N THR A 121 1.76 3.80 -6.17
CA THR A 121 0.35 3.57 -5.88
C THR A 121 -0.36 3.07 -7.12
N ILE A 122 -1.07 1.96 -6.99
CA ILE A 122 -2.02 1.45 -7.97
C ILE A 122 -3.40 1.61 -7.35
N ASP A 123 -4.32 2.20 -8.10
CA ASP A 123 -5.75 2.26 -7.78
C ASP A 123 -6.57 1.76 -8.99
N ALA A 124 -7.90 1.76 -8.89
CA ALA A 124 -8.79 1.23 -9.91
C ALA A 124 -8.63 1.85 -11.32
N GLY A 125 -8.07 3.07 -11.42
CA GLY A 125 -7.93 3.79 -12.69
C GLY A 125 -6.56 4.40 -12.94
N SER A 126 -5.61 4.26 -12.02
CA SER A 126 -4.31 4.90 -12.14
C SER A 126 -3.15 4.13 -11.53
N LEU A 127 -1.99 4.29 -12.15
CA LEU A 127 -0.68 3.94 -11.62
C LEU A 127 0.08 5.25 -11.38
N THR A 128 0.54 5.48 -10.16
CA THR A 128 1.27 6.69 -9.77
C THR A 128 2.61 6.30 -9.15
N LEU A 129 3.70 6.85 -9.68
CA LEU A 129 5.03 6.82 -9.10
C LEU A 129 5.38 8.25 -8.65
N ARG A 130 5.84 8.40 -7.41
CA ARG A 130 6.21 9.68 -6.81
C ARG A 130 7.57 9.60 -6.15
N VAL A 131 8.41 10.58 -6.42
CA VAL A 131 9.63 10.86 -5.68
C VAL A 131 9.58 12.31 -5.23
N GLU A 132 9.35 12.53 -3.94
CA GLU A 132 9.10 13.84 -3.34
C GLU A 132 7.98 14.59 -4.09
N GLN A 133 8.31 15.63 -4.85
CA GLN A 133 7.36 16.41 -5.64
C GLN A 133 7.23 15.93 -7.09
N ALA A 134 8.17 15.12 -7.59
CA ALA A 134 8.13 14.59 -8.94
C ALA A 134 7.15 13.42 -9.00
N THR A 135 6.26 13.43 -10.00
CA THR A 135 5.22 12.42 -10.19
C THR A 135 5.15 11.97 -11.64
N VAL A 136 5.09 10.65 -11.84
CA VAL A 136 4.69 10.01 -13.09
C VAL A 136 3.36 9.30 -12.83
N ARG A 137 2.31 9.68 -13.55
CA ARG A 137 0.98 9.08 -13.40
C ARG A 137 0.46 8.58 -14.75
N VAL A 138 -0.04 7.36 -14.77
CA VAL A 138 -0.70 6.75 -15.92
C VAL A 138 -2.17 6.52 -15.59
N THR A 139 -3.05 6.88 -16.51
CA THR A 139 -4.50 6.67 -16.43
C THR A 139 -5.02 6.23 -17.80
N THR A 140 -6.32 5.92 -17.91
CA THR A 140 -6.99 5.72 -19.19
C THR A 140 -6.90 6.93 -20.13
N ASN A 141 -6.70 8.14 -19.59
CA ASN A 141 -6.56 9.38 -20.38
C ASN A 141 -5.13 9.63 -20.86
N GLY A 142 -4.15 8.78 -20.49
CA GLY A 142 -2.75 8.92 -20.87
C GLY A 142 -1.81 9.12 -19.69
N VAL A 143 -0.68 9.80 -19.95
CA VAL A 143 0.47 9.92 -19.03
C VAL A 143 0.66 11.37 -18.58
N THR A 144 0.95 11.56 -17.30
CA THR A 144 1.28 12.85 -16.68
C THR A 144 2.68 12.80 -16.08
N LEU A 145 3.52 13.78 -16.44
CA LEU A 145 4.79 14.08 -15.79
C LEU A 145 4.68 15.46 -15.14
N SER A 146 4.81 15.54 -13.83
CA SER A 146 4.66 16.79 -13.08
C SER A 146 5.63 16.90 -11.91
N ARG A 147 5.94 18.13 -11.51
CA ARG A 147 6.70 18.46 -10.31
C ARG A 147 5.99 19.62 -9.60
N GLY A 148 5.46 19.37 -8.40
CA GLY A 148 4.68 20.36 -7.66
C GLY A 148 3.45 20.83 -8.45
N ASN A 149 3.35 22.15 -8.69
CA ASN A 149 2.21 22.76 -9.39
C ASN A 149 2.40 22.90 -10.91
N SER A 150 3.48 22.35 -11.46
CA SER A 150 3.83 22.46 -12.89
C SER A 150 3.97 21.08 -13.54
N GLY A 151 3.85 20.98 -14.86
CA GLY A 151 3.98 19.70 -15.57
C GLY A 151 4.26 19.81 -17.06
N LEU A 152 4.76 18.71 -17.63
CA LEU A 152 5.26 18.64 -19.01
C LEU A 152 4.18 19.04 -20.04
N LYS A 153 2.93 18.62 -19.85
CA LYS A 153 1.83 19.02 -20.74
C LYS A 153 1.69 20.53 -20.83
N LYS A 154 1.72 21.23 -19.69
CA LYS A 154 1.63 22.70 -19.66
C LYS A 154 2.82 23.33 -20.37
N THR A 155 4.04 22.84 -20.13
CA THR A 155 5.25 23.33 -20.80
C THR A 155 5.17 23.14 -22.32
N LEU A 156 4.59 22.04 -22.81
CA LEU A 156 4.35 21.81 -24.24
C LEU A 156 3.24 22.72 -24.80
N ASP A 157 2.17 22.95 -24.06
CA ASP A 157 1.11 23.90 -24.44
C ASP A 157 1.65 25.35 -24.52
N ASP A 158 2.52 25.72 -23.57
CA ASP A 158 3.22 27.02 -23.54
C ASP A 158 4.19 27.13 -24.74
N LEU A 159 4.89 26.06 -25.10
CA LEU A 159 5.73 25.99 -26.30
C LEU A 159 4.93 26.21 -27.58
N ILE A 160 3.81 25.51 -27.75
CA ILE A 160 2.93 25.70 -28.91
C ILE A 160 2.43 27.16 -28.96
N THR A 161 2.12 27.75 -27.81
CA THR A 161 1.69 29.15 -27.71
C THR A 161 2.80 30.13 -28.12
N ALA A 162 4.04 29.89 -27.67
CA ALA A 162 5.20 30.70 -28.05
C ALA A 162 5.49 30.61 -29.56
N ILE A 163 5.39 29.42 -30.14
CA ILE A 163 5.56 29.22 -31.59
C ILE A 163 4.47 29.96 -32.37
N ARG A 164 3.22 29.91 -31.93
CA ARG A 164 2.09 30.64 -32.57
C ARG A 164 2.27 32.16 -32.56
N LYS A 165 3.06 32.70 -31.63
CA LYS A 165 3.38 34.13 -31.50
C LYS A 165 4.71 34.51 -32.14
N LEU A 166 5.43 33.55 -32.73
CA LEU A 166 6.77 33.77 -33.25
C LEU A 166 6.73 34.81 -34.36
N THR A 167 7.41 35.92 -34.12
CA THR A 167 7.71 36.95 -35.11
C THR A 167 9.19 37.26 -35.04
N VAL A 168 9.78 37.66 -36.16
CA VAL A 168 11.19 38.05 -36.28
C VAL A 168 11.24 39.43 -36.92
N THR A 169 12.27 40.21 -36.59
CA THR A 169 12.53 41.46 -37.31
C THR A 169 13.16 41.15 -38.67
N THR A 170 12.68 41.83 -39.72
CA THR A 170 13.19 41.66 -41.09
C THR A 170 13.77 42.98 -41.59
N GLY A 171 15.10 43.04 -41.73
CA GLY A 171 15.81 44.09 -42.49
C GLY A 171 16.27 43.57 -43.85
N VAL A 172 17.07 44.36 -44.59
CA VAL A 172 17.85 43.84 -45.72
C VAL A 172 18.99 42.96 -45.18
N GLY A 173 18.74 41.65 -45.06
CA GLY A 173 19.67 40.69 -44.48
C GLY A 173 18.98 39.45 -43.89
N PRO A 174 19.72 38.53 -43.23
CA PRO A 174 19.14 37.37 -42.57
C PRO A 174 18.20 37.79 -41.43
N SER A 175 17.14 37.01 -41.20
CA SER A 175 16.15 37.27 -40.14
C SER A 175 16.80 37.31 -38.76
N GLY A 176 16.36 38.26 -37.92
CA GLY A 176 16.77 38.35 -36.52
C GLY A 176 16.21 37.21 -35.65
N PRO A 177 16.63 37.12 -34.37
CA PRO A 177 16.05 36.16 -33.43
C PRO A 177 14.56 36.44 -33.17
N PRO A 178 13.78 35.42 -32.75
CA PRO A 178 12.39 35.60 -32.33
C PRO A 178 12.22 36.74 -31.32
N VAL A 179 11.24 37.62 -31.56
CA VAL A 179 10.91 38.74 -30.67
C VAL A 179 10.49 38.25 -29.28
N ASN A 180 9.85 37.08 -29.21
CA ASN A 180 9.42 36.45 -27.97
C ASN A 180 10.44 35.44 -27.40
N MET A 181 11.75 35.69 -27.59
CA MET A 181 12.82 34.82 -27.09
C MET A 181 12.72 34.50 -25.60
N ALA A 182 12.24 35.45 -24.78
CA ALA A 182 12.04 35.25 -23.34
C ALA A 182 11.07 34.08 -23.02
N ASP A 183 10.05 33.86 -23.84
CA ASP A 183 9.12 32.75 -23.67
C ASP A 183 9.85 31.41 -23.86
N PHE A 184 10.66 31.30 -24.92
CA PHE A 184 11.44 30.09 -25.23
C PHE A 184 12.47 29.78 -24.14
N VAL A 185 13.15 30.80 -23.61
CA VAL A 185 14.10 30.64 -22.49
C VAL A 185 13.37 30.09 -21.25
N LYS A 186 12.18 30.62 -20.93
CA LYS A 186 11.37 30.13 -19.81
C LYS A 186 10.95 28.67 -20.01
N ILE A 187 10.47 28.31 -21.21
CA ILE A 187 10.09 26.93 -21.54
C ILE A 187 11.28 25.98 -21.37
N GLN A 188 12.48 26.37 -21.82
CA GLN A 188 13.68 25.56 -21.66
C GLN A 188 14.03 25.34 -20.19
N GLN A 189 13.93 26.38 -19.36
CA GLN A 189 14.13 26.25 -17.91
C GLN A 189 13.07 25.35 -17.27
N ASP A 190 11.82 25.45 -17.72
CA ASP A 190 10.72 24.64 -17.18
C ASP A 190 10.87 23.15 -17.50
N LEU A 191 11.47 22.78 -18.64
CA LEU A 191 11.71 21.37 -19.01
C LEU A 191 12.65 20.66 -18.03
N ASN A 192 13.64 21.37 -17.48
CA ASN A 192 14.59 20.82 -16.49
C ASN A 192 13.91 20.39 -15.17
N ASN A 193 12.65 20.79 -14.94
CA ASN A 193 11.89 20.32 -13.79
C ASN A 193 11.43 18.86 -13.92
N TYR A 194 11.37 18.31 -15.13
CA TYR A 194 10.77 17.00 -15.39
C TYR A 194 11.68 16.04 -16.18
N LEU A 195 12.71 16.55 -16.85
CA LEU A 195 13.62 15.79 -17.70
C LEU A 195 15.06 16.05 -17.22
N GLU A 196 15.78 14.98 -16.89
CA GLU A 196 17.21 15.02 -16.52
C GLU A 196 18.07 14.71 -17.76
N GLU A 197 19.29 15.25 -17.81
CA GLU A 197 20.31 14.99 -18.86
C GLU A 197 21.12 13.71 -18.58
#